data_AF-A0A0R1YS57-F1
#
_entry.id   AF-A0A0R1YS57-F1
#
_cell.length_a   1.000
_cell.length_b   1.000
_cell.length_c   1.000
_cell.angle_alpha   90.00
_cell.angle_beta   90.00
_cell.angle_gamma   90.00
#
_symmetry.space_group_name_H-M   'P 1'
#
loop_
_entity.id
_entity.type
_entity.pdbx_description
1 polymer ?
#
loop_
_entity_poly.entity_id
_entity_poly.type
_entity_poly.pdbx_seq_one_letter_code
_entity_poly.pdbx_strand_id
1 'polypeptide(L)'
;MCRSNAGKVITKDNRIIALFPKGWPDITGFEHHSGKMILIEVKNERGKLREDQKRFAKFIKQYPVLYGVCRSVDDALKIIGGK
;
A
#
# COMPACT_ATOMS: atom_id res chain seq x y z
N MET A 1 -0.70 1.30 12.09
CA MET A 1 -0.65 0.80 10.69
C MET A 1 -1.66 -0.35 10.56
N CYS A 2 -2.22 -0.57 9.37
CA CYS A 2 -3.18 -1.65 9.12
C CYS A 2 -3.00 -2.27 7.74
N ARG A 3 -3.38 -3.54 7.60
CA ARG A 3 -3.55 -4.17 6.29
C ARG A 3 -4.72 -3.52 5.57
N SER A 4 -4.51 -3.17 4.32
CA SER A 4 -5.50 -2.59 3.42
C SER A 4 -5.82 -3.59 2.31
N ASN A 5 -7.10 -3.66 1.94
CA ASN A 5 -7.57 -4.48 0.84
C ASN A 5 -8.17 -3.57 -0.23
N ALA A 6 -7.95 -3.89 -1.50
CA ALA A 6 -8.46 -3.14 -2.65
C ALA A 6 -9.53 -3.93 -3.41
N GLY A 7 -10.47 -3.21 -4.03
CA GLY A 7 -11.51 -3.80 -4.87
C GLY A 7 -12.88 -3.84 -4.21
N LYS A 8 -13.59 -4.95 -4.40
CA LYS A 8 -14.99 -5.10 -3.96
C LYS A 8 -15.18 -6.47 -3.30
N VAL A 9 -16.01 -6.51 -2.26
CA VAL A 9 -16.44 -7.75 -1.61
C VAL A 9 -17.96 -7.81 -1.67
N ILE A 10 -18.50 -9.00 -1.93
CA ILE A 10 -19.94 -9.28 -1.89
C ILE A 10 -20.26 -9.88 -0.53
N THR A 11 -21.22 -9.31 0.19
CA THR A 11 -21.68 -9.80 1.49
C THR A 11 -22.65 -10.97 1.35
N LYS A 12 -22.93 -11.68 2.45
CA LYS A 12 -23.88 -12.82 2.46
C LYS A 12 -25.30 -12.43 2.03
N ASP A 13 -25.66 -11.17 2.21
CA ASP A 13 -26.93 -10.55 1.81
C ASP A 13 -26.84 -9.82 0.45
N ASN A 14 -25.90 -10.22 -0.42
CA ASN A 14 -25.73 -9.74 -1.81
C ASN A 14 -25.44 -8.24 -1.98
N ARG A 15 -25.01 -7.53 -0.94
CA ARG A 15 -24.55 -6.14 -1.07
C ARG A 15 -23.08 -6.08 -1.48
N ILE A 16 -22.74 -5.04 -2.22
CA ILE A 16 -21.36 -4.77 -2.65
C ILE A 16 -20.74 -3.75 -1.71
N ILE A 17 -19.64 -4.13 -1.05
CA ILE A 17 -18.79 -3.20 -0.31
C ILE A 17 -17.60 -2.84 -1.19
N ALA A 18 -17.46 -1.55 -1.50
CA ALA A 18 -16.24 -1.03 -2.12
C ALA A 18 -15.18 -0.80 -1.04
N LEU A 19 -14.00 -1.36 -1.25
CA LEU A 19 -12.82 -1.13 -0.41
C LEU A 19 -11.95 -0.04 -1.07
N PHE A 20 -10.63 -0.07 -0.85
CA PHE A 20 -9.73 0.86 -1.52
C PHE A 20 -9.73 0.70 -3.05
N PRO A 21 -9.38 1.76 -3.80
CA PRO A 21 -9.22 1.69 -5.25
C PRO A 21 -8.25 0.59 -5.68
N LYS A 22 -8.47 0.03 -6.87
CA LYS A 22 -7.52 -0.91 -7.48
C LYS A 22 -6.14 -0.27 -7.58
N GLY A 23 -5.10 -1.00 -7.19
CA GLY A 23 -3.73 -0.52 -7.13
C GLY A 23 -3.32 0.07 -5.77
N TRP A 24 -4.24 0.21 -4.81
CA TRP A 24 -3.90 0.66 -3.46
C TRP A 24 -2.94 -0.32 -2.75
N PRO A 25 -1.94 0.15 -1.99
CA PRO A 25 -0.94 -0.70 -1.35
C PRO A 25 -1.49 -1.58 -0.19
N ASP A 26 -0.81 -2.68 0.10
CA ASP A 26 -1.25 -3.67 1.09
C ASP A 26 -1.22 -3.18 2.54
N ILE A 27 -0.34 -2.22 2.86
CA ILE A 27 -0.21 -1.65 4.20
C ILE A 27 -0.41 -0.14 4.14
N THR A 28 -1.30 0.36 4.98
CA THR A 28 -1.55 1.79 5.18
C THR A 28 -1.23 2.18 6.61
N GLY A 29 -0.55 3.32 6.78
CA GLY A 29 -0.14 3.83 8.07
C GLY A 29 -0.02 5.35 8.08
N PHE A 30 0.32 5.86 9.25
CA PHE A 30 0.54 7.27 9.49
C PHE A 30 1.74 7.42 10.42
N GLU A 31 2.70 8.25 10.01
CA GLU A 31 3.87 8.59 10.81
C GLU A 31 3.57 9.86 11.62
N HIS A 32 3.52 9.74 12.94
CA HIS A 32 3.05 10.82 13.80
C HIS A 32 3.95 12.05 13.78
N HIS A 33 5.28 11.86 13.76
CA HIS A 33 6.22 12.99 13.91
C HIS A 33 6.28 13.88 12.66
N SER A 34 6.14 13.29 11.47
CA SER A 34 6.25 14.00 10.18
C SER A 34 4.89 14.32 9.58
N GLY A 35 3.82 13.69 10.08
CA GLY A 35 2.48 13.77 9.51
C GLY A 35 2.32 13.05 8.18
N LYS A 36 3.30 12.24 7.75
CA LYS A 36 3.26 11.56 6.45
C LYS A 36 2.42 10.28 6.51
N MET A 37 1.69 10.02 5.43
CA MET A 37 1.13 8.69 5.21
C MET A 37 2.25 7.69 4.91
N ILE A 38 2.07 6.45 5.38
CA ILE A 38 2.91 5.30 5.03
C ILE A 38 2.08 4.37 4.14
N LEU A 39 2.62 4.03 2.98
CA LEU A 39 1.97 3.17 2.00
C LEU A 39 2.98 2.14 1.49
N ILE A 40 2.81 0.88 1.88
CA ILE A 40 3.75 -0.19 1.53
C ILE A 40 3.01 -1.28 0.74
N GLU A 41 3.56 -1.61 -0.42
CA GLU A 41 3.13 -2.73 -1.25
C GLU A 41 4.05 -3.92 -0.99
N VAL A 42 3.49 -5.06 -0.60
CA VAL A 42 4.27 -6.23 -0.19
C VAL A 42 4.34 -7.22 -1.34
N LYS A 43 5.56 -7.66 -1.70
CA LYS A 43 5.77 -8.72 -2.69
C LYS A 43 6.66 -9.82 -2.12
N ASN A 44 6.41 -11.06 -2.53
CA ASN A 44 7.39 -12.13 -2.34
C ASN A 44 8.59 -11.92 -3.29
N GLU A 45 9.63 -12.76 -3.22
CA GLU A 45 10.86 -12.61 -4.01
C GLU A 45 10.64 -12.41 -5.52
N ARG A 46 9.67 -13.12 -6.12
CA ARG A 46 9.41 -13.10 -7.57
C ARG A 46 8.25 -12.19 -7.98
N GLY A 47 7.49 -11.68 -7.00
CA GLY A 47 6.25 -10.95 -7.23
C GLY A 47 6.51 -9.64 -7.98
N LYS A 48 5.70 -9.39 -9.00
CA LYS A 48 5.75 -8.15 -9.80
C LYS A 48 4.56 -7.27 -9.47
N LEU A 49 4.75 -5.96 -9.58
CA LEU A 49 3.64 -5.02 -9.54
C LEU A 49 2.69 -5.27 -10.71
N ARG A 50 1.40 -5.32 -10.42
CA ARG A 50 0.35 -5.28 -11.45
C ARG A 50 0.29 -3.88 -12.08
N GLU A 51 -0.34 -3.77 -13.26
CA GLU A 51 -0.38 -2.49 -13.99
C GLU A 51 -1.10 -1.36 -13.24
N ASP A 52 -2.15 -1.69 -12.48
CA ASP A 52 -2.84 -0.73 -11.59
C ASP A 52 -1.93 -0.25 -10.45
N GLN A 53 -1.15 -1.15 -9.85
CA GLN A 53 -0.18 -0.82 -8.82
C GLN A 53 0.97 0.04 -9.37
N LYS A 54 1.44 -0.23 -10.59
CA LYS A 54 2.44 0.62 -11.26
C LYS A 54 1.90 2.04 -11.50
N ARG A 55 0.64 2.17 -11.94
CA ARG A 55 -0.02 3.47 -12.09
C ARG A 55 -0.16 4.21 -10.77
N PHE A 56 -0.60 3.52 -9.71
CA PHE A 56 -0.68 4.10 -8.37
C PHE A 56 0.71 4.54 -7.86
N ALA A 57 1.73 3.70 -8.03
CA ALA A 57 3.12 4.01 -7.66
C ALA A 57 3.62 5.28 -8.35
N LYS A 58 3.34 5.44 -9.65
CA LYS A 58 3.70 6.65 -10.40
C LYS A 58 2.95 7.87 -9.86
N PHE A 59 1.67 7.72 -9.57
CA PHE A 59 0.84 8.80 -9.02
C PHE A 59 1.31 9.22 -7.63
N ILE A 60 1.50 8.30 -6.70
CA ILE A 60 1.71 8.65 -5.29
C ILE A 60 3.08 9.24 -5.01
N LYS A 61 4.09 8.91 -5.82
CA LYS A 61 5.47 9.40 -5.70
C LYS A 61 5.62 10.92 -5.82
N GLN A 62 4.63 11.62 -6.34
CA GLN A 62 4.65 13.09 -6.43
C GLN A 62 4.23 13.80 -5.13
N TYR A 63 3.78 13.05 -4.12
CA TYR A 63 3.29 13.58 -2.84
C TYR A 63 4.25 13.25 -1.69
N PRO A 64 4.18 13.98 -0.57
CA PRO A 64 5.00 13.71 0.62
C PRO A 64 4.48 12.47 1.39
N VAL A 65 4.62 11.30 0.78
CA VAL A 65 4.17 10.00 1.30
C VAL A 65 5.36 9.06 1.38
N LEU A 66 5.46 8.31 2.47
CA LEU A 66 6.43 7.23 2.62
C LEU A 66 5.92 6.01 1.86
N TYR A 67 6.29 5.94 0.58
CA TYR A 67 5.83 4.89 -0.33
C TYR A 67 6.97 3.99 -0.81
N GLY A 68 6.73 2.67 -0.82
CA GLY A 68 7.63 1.73 -1.45
C GLY A 68 7.07 0.31 -1.61
N VAL A 69 7.84 -0.51 -2.32
CA VAL A 69 7.59 -1.95 -2.44
C VAL A 69 8.56 -2.66 -1.53
N CYS A 70 8.07 -3.49 -0.61
CA CYS A 70 8.92 -4.28 0.26
C CYS A 70 8.86 -5.76 -0.09
N ARG A 71 10.00 -6.46 0.07
CA ARG A 71 10.11 -7.91 -0.01
C ARG A 71 10.62 -8.56 1.28
N SER A 72 11.00 -7.72 2.24
CA SER A 72 11.49 -8.11 3.55
C SER A 72 11.11 -7.04 4.58
N VAL A 73 11.35 -7.36 5.86
CA VAL A 73 11.25 -6.39 6.96
C VAL A 73 12.23 -5.24 6.75
N ASP A 74 13.46 -5.53 6.33
CA ASP A 74 14.50 -4.52 6.10
C ASP A 74 14.12 -3.50 5.01
N ASP A 75 13.45 -3.96 3.94
CA ASP A 75 12.92 -3.05 2.92
C ASP A 75 11.85 -2.12 3.51
N ALA A 76 10.98 -2.65 4.37
CA ALA A 76 9.95 -1.86 5.03
C ALA A 76 10.58 -0.80 5.96
N LEU A 77 11.62 -1.18 6.72
CA LEU A 77 12.38 -0.25 7.58
C LEU A 77 13.03 0.87 6.76
N LYS A 78 13.66 0.54 5.62
CA LYS A 78 14.23 1.54 4.70
C LYS A 78 13.19 2.52 4.17
N ILE A 79 11.97 2.06 3.86
CA ILE A 79 10.89 2.93 3.37
C ILE A 79 10.45 3.95 4.42
N ILE A 80 10.36 3.53 5.69
CA ILE A 80 9.93 4.41 6.78
C ILE A 80 11.09 5.16 7.45
N GLY A 81 12.32 5.02 6.95
CA GLY A 81 13.50 5.68 7.53
C GLY A 81 13.97 5.09 8.85
N GLY A 82 13.55 3.88 9.20
CA GLY A 82 14.07 3.12 10.33
C GLY A 82 15.54 2.75 10.08
N LYS A 83 16.42 3.12 11.01
CA LYS A 83 17.81 2.67 11.05
C LYS A 83 17.91 1.28 11.67
#